data_AF-A0AAV1LJR4-F1
#
_entry.id   AF-A0AAV1LJR4-F1
#
_cell.length_a   1.000
_cell.length_b   1.000
_cell.length_c   1.000
_cell.angle_alpha   90.00
_cell.angle_beta   90.00
_cell.angle_gamma   90.00
#
_symmetry.space_group_name_H-M   'P 1'
#
loop_
_entity.id
_entity.type
_entity.pdbx_description
1 polymer ?
#
loop_
_entity_poly.entity_id
_entity_poly.type
_entity_poly.pdbx_seq_one_letter_code
_entity_poly.pdbx_strand_id
1 'polypeptide(L)'
;MISLTPYTFQAVTCRLVGLWKNARAVSDWLTFTVSSYCCSCCNTMSSSDSTCTDFSDKSADKIFEFPPSPVVDPGKACGEPLQAQHVMIDFSPRPEDTDELQERCAELWNLIPTTHLKEVYRSRIDEVIPEEVPNGSTKSKEEFVINENSEEFPAIHAVKQLQAKDGTQFRCDYRLFSEAGGWLKFHRMPANWFDARLRCHLEGGQLASPSTQGLINAMKLLIGEATGDMSCGVFTGVHATFSRGDFHTIEGVPLSKFPHTWAAGEPDNFKDEESCIAMLPDGNVADVNCREPLPYICYKENTKTMSMSNCGTTDYEYVFDSRTGSCYKFHTVPRTWSRAYMTCSAEGGYLAIINSDTEARLIKEIFAKHPPGSILGNFLKTVAFIGFHDWNEHGEWLTINGETLNKAGYAKFSGPDNATTGEFCGGVYRSSLLDDIWCENKCNFICEKSPDSLLCENKV
;
A
#
# COMPACT_ATOMS: atom_id res chain seq x y z
N MET A 1 8.68 47.47 -24.86
CA MET A 1 8.81 46.63 -26.06
C MET A 1 10.29 46.29 -26.24
N ILE A 2 10.71 45.14 -25.71
CA ILE A 2 11.94 44.43 -26.13
C ILE A 2 11.55 42.96 -26.16
N SER A 3 11.54 42.39 -27.36
CA SER A 3 11.34 40.96 -27.61
C SER A 3 12.70 40.28 -27.54
N LEU A 4 12.81 39.18 -26.79
CA LEU A 4 13.98 38.31 -26.78
C LEU A 4 13.54 36.90 -27.19
N THR A 5 14.12 36.42 -28.29
CA THR A 5 13.88 35.11 -28.90
C THR A 5 14.82 34.02 -28.31
N PRO A 6 14.53 32.72 -28.50
CA PRO A 6 15.04 31.61 -27.66
C PRO A 6 16.51 31.23 -27.83
N TYR A 7 17.30 31.93 -28.64
CA TYR A 7 18.59 31.43 -29.13
C TYR A 7 19.83 31.85 -28.32
N THR A 8 19.68 32.50 -27.16
CA THR A 8 20.83 32.93 -26.34
C THR A 8 21.05 32.10 -25.06
N PHE A 9 20.19 31.12 -24.79
CA PHE A 9 20.21 30.32 -23.55
C PHE A 9 21.02 29.01 -23.60
N GLN A 10 21.90 28.83 -24.59
CA GLN A 10 22.54 27.52 -24.85
C GLN A 10 24.02 27.42 -24.43
N ALA A 11 24.77 28.53 -24.35
CA ALA A 11 26.22 28.46 -24.15
C ALA A 11 26.65 28.34 -22.67
N VAL A 12 25.92 28.96 -21.74
CA VAL A 12 26.25 28.95 -20.30
C VAL A 12 25.88 27.62 -19.65
N THR A 13 24.76 27.04 -20.06
CA THR A 13 24.23 25.75 -19.61
C THR A 13 25.15 24.59 -20.01
N CYS A 14 25.71 24.60 -21.22
CA CYS A 14 26.67 23.57 -21.64
C CYS A 14 27.97 23.57 -20.84
N ARG A 15 28.46 24.74 -20.39
CA ARG A 15 29.64 24.81 -19.51
C ARG A 15 29.34 24.32 -18.09
N LEU A 16 28.15 24.60 -17.57
CA LEU A 16 27.69 24.11 -16.26
C LEU A 16 27.47 22.58 -16.27
N VAL A 17 26.91 22.02 -17.34
CA VAL A 17 26.75 20.57 -17.51
C VAL A 17 28.11 19.86 -17.65
N GLY A 18 29.09 20.49 -18.31
CA GLY A 18 30.47 19.98 -18.38
C GLY A 18 31.16 19.93 -17.01
N LEU A 19 31.01 20.98 -16.20
CA LEU A 19 31.54 21.03 -14.83
C LEU A 19 30.84 20.00 -13.92
N TRP A 20 29.54 19.79 -14.09
CA TRP A 20 28.76 18.82 -13.31
C TRP A 20 29.13 17.36 -13.63
N LYS A 21 29.44 17.03 -14.90
CA LYS A 21 29.94 15.70 -15.29
C LYS A 21 31.29 15.37 -14.66
N ASN A 22 32.19 16.35 -14.53
CA ASN A 22 33.48 16.14 -13.89
C ASN A 22 33.34 15.97 -12.36
N ALA A 23 32.40 16.67 -11.72
CA ALA A 23 32.10 16.49 -10.29
C ALA A 23 31.51 15.11 -9.99
N ARG A 24 30.66 14.58 -10.89
CA ARG A 24 30.07 13.23 -10.77
C ARG A 24 31.12 12.13 -10.92
N ALA A 25 32.05 12.27 -11.88
CA ALA A 25 33.15 11.32 -12.04
C ALA A 25 34.06 11.24 -10.80
N VAL A 26 34.32 12.36 -10.12
CA VAL A 26 35.09 12.38 -8.87
C VAL A 26 34.31 11.75 -7.72
N SER A 27 33.01 11.99 -7.62
CA SER A 27 32.11 11.35 -6.64
C SER A 27 32.05 9.84 -6.83
N ASP A 28 31.91 9.37 -8.07
CA ASP A 28 31.82 7.94 -8.39
C ASP A 28 33.16 7.24 -8.12
N TRP A 29 34.29 7.91 -8.39
CA TRP A 29 35.62 7.37 -8.09
C TRP A 29 35.87 7.27 -6.57
N LEU A 30 35.45 8.27 -5.79
CA LEU A 30 35.46 8.25 -4.33
C LEU A 30 34.54 7.17 -3.76
N THR A 31 33.37 6.98 -4.35
CA THR A 31 32.41 5.95 -3.92
C THR A 31 32.93 4.55 -4.22
N PHE A 32 33.60 4.37 -5.37
CA PHE A 32 34.24 3.10 -5.75
C PHE A 32 35.49 2.80 -4.91
N THR A 33 36.30 3.81 -4.56
CA THR A 33 37.43 3.60 -3.64
C THR A 33 36.94 3.31 -2.23
N VAL A 34 35.92 4.01 -1.72
CA VAL A 34 35.34 3.72 -0.40
C VAL A 34 34.66 2.34 -0.35
N SER A 35 34.01 1.89 -1.42
CA SER A 35 33.41 0.54 -1.47
C SER A 35 34.45 -0.58 -1.53
N SER A 36 35.61 -0.34 -2.18
CA SER A 36 36.71 -1.30 -2.23
C SER A 36 37.51 -1.39 -0.91
N TYR A 37 37.49 -0.34 -0.08
CA TYR A 37 38.00 -0.41 1.30
C TYR A 37 36.99 -1.04 2.29
N CYS A 38 35.67 -0.94 2.04
CA CYS A 38 34.63 -1.54 2.88
C CYS A 38 34.34 -3.02 2.59
N CYS A 39 34.82 -3.57 1.46
CA CYS A 39 34.66 -4.98 1.08
C CYS A 39 35.94 -5.83 1.27
N SER A 40 36.66 -5.65 2.38
CA SER A 40 37.70 -6.60 2.85
C SER A 40 37.16 -7.65 3.84
N CYS A 41 35.95 -8.16 3.60
CA CYS A 41 35.38 -9.29 4.33
C CYS A 41 34.91 -10.40 3.37
N CYS A 42 35.84 -10.92 2.57
CA CYS A 42 35.71 -12.23 1.91
C CYS A 42 37.12 -12.77 1.63
N ASN A 43 37.84 -13.10 2.70
CA ASN A 43 39.00 -14.00 2.68
C ASN A 43 39.35 -14.43 4.11
N THR A 44 38.54 -15.33 4.68
CA THR A 44 38.93 -16.23 5.78
C THR A 44 38.04 -17.47 5.75
N MET A 45 38.18 -18.30 4.71
CA MET A 45 37.95 -19.74 4.86
C MET A 45 39.21 -20.32 5.51
N SER A 46 39.15 -20.59 6.81
CA SER A 46 40.10 -21.49 7.46
C SER A 46 39.76 -22.92 7.08
N SER A 47 40.48 -23.48 6.11
CA SER A 47 40.70 -24.93 6.05
C SER A 47 41.99 -25.21 6.81
N SER A 48 41.90 -25.91 7.94
CA SER A 48 43.04 -26.58 8.55
C SER A 48 42.93 -28.08 8.33
N ASP A 49 43.96 -28.59 7.66
CA ASP A 49 44.59 -29.90 7.76
C ASP A 49 43.81 -31.16 7.33
N SER A 50 44.06 -31.58 6.09
CA SER A 50 44.49 -32.96 5.81
C SER A 50 45.18 -33.10 4.44
N THR A 51 46.51 -33.23 4.48
CA THR A 51 47.39 -34.14 3.71
C THR A 51 47.36 -34.19 2.17
N CYS A 52 48.51 -33.75 1.60
CA CYS A 52 49.37 -34.42 0.61
C CYS A 52 48.77 -34.93 -0.72
N THR A 53 49.19 -34.37 -1.87
CA THR A 53 50.26 -34.89 -2.76
C THR A 53 50.31 -34.16 -4.12
N ASP A 54 51.52 -34.14 -4.69
CA ASP A 54 51.97 -33.55 -5.94
C ASP A 54 51.12 -33.81 -7.19
N PHE A 55 51.11 -32.87 -8.13
CA PHE A 55 51.64 -33.08 -9.49
C PHE A 55 51.92 -31.74 -10.20
N SER A 56 53.16 -31.63 -10.66
CA SER A 56 53.74 -30.55 -11.46
C SER A 56 53.37 -30.64 -12.95
N ASP A 57 53.55 -29.51 -13.64
CA ASP A 57 53.78 -29.33 -15.08
C ASP A 57 52.61 -29.49 -16.06
N LYS A 58 52.23 -28.37 -16.72
CA LYS A 58 52.71 -28.08 -18.09
C LYS A 58 52.31 -26.69 -18.63
N SER A 59 53.37 -26.01 -19.09
CA SER A 59 53.51 -25.19 -20.31
C SER A 59 52.61 -23.97 -20.56
N ALA A 60 53.32 -22.85 -20.67
CA ALA A 60 52.92 -21.58 -21.25
C ALA A 60 52.56 -21.64 -22.76
N ASP A 61 51.98 -20.52 -23.18
CA ASP A 61 51.73 -20.02 -24.54
C ASP A 61 50.48 -20.51 -25.27
N LYS A 62 49.41 -19.70 -25.22
CA LYS A 62 48.90 -18.96 -26.39
C LYS A 62 47.70 -18.04 -26.06
N ILE A 63 47.90 -16.77 -26.41
CA ILE A 63 46.93 -15.82 -27.00
C ILE A 63 45.76 -15.38 -26.12
N PHE A 64 45.82 -14.13 -25.68
CA PHE A 64 44.68 -13.32 -25.27
C PHE A 64 43.68 -13.22 -26.45
N GLU A 65 42.61 -14.01 -26.40
CA GLU A 65 41.38 -13.69 -27.12
C GLU A 65 40.51 -12.83 -26.19
N PHE A 66 40.15 -11.63 -26.66
CA PHE A 66 39.12 -10.82 -26.03
C PHE A 66 37.81 -11.62 -26.05
N PRO A 67 37.11 -11.79 -24.91
CA PRO A 67 35.75 -12.34 -24.96
C PRO A 67 34.87 -11.42 -25.83
N PRO A 68 33.94 -11.99 -26.60
CA PRO A 68 33.04 -11.22 -27.45
C PRO A 68 32.25 -10.22 -26.60
N SER A 69 31.96 -9.06 -27.18
CA SER A 69 31.09 -8.02 -26.63
C SER A 69 29.88 -8.63 -25.90
N PRO A 70 29.46 -8.06 -24.76
CA PRO A 70 28.37 -8.62 -23.97
C PRO A 70 27.11 -8.77 -24.84
N VAL A 71 26.63 -10.00 -24.96
CA VAL A 71 25.33 -10.30 -25.54
C VAL A 71 24.29 -9.83 -24.53
N VAL A 72 23.57 -8.77 -24.86
CA VAL A 72 22.40 -8.31 -24.10
C VAL A 72 21.30 -9.35 -24.26
N ASP A 73 20.91 -9.99 -23.16
CA ASP A 73 19.72 -10.83 -23.09
C ASP A 73 18.46 -9.93 -23.12
N PRO A 74 17.63 -9.99 -24.17
CA PRO A 74 16.44 -9.15 -24.29
C PRO A 74 15.34 -9.49 -23.27
N GLY A 75 15.52 -10.51 -22.43
CA GLY A 75 14.60 -10.88 -21.35
C GLY A 75 14.91 -10.29 -19.97
N LYS A 76 16.00 -9.53 -19.80
CA LYS A 76 16.40 -8.96 -18.49
C LYS A 76 16.77 -7.49 -18.57
N ALA A 77 15.75 -6.64 -18.62
CA ALA A 77 15.75 -5.29 -18.09
C ALA A 77 14.33 -5.05 -17.52
N CYS A 78 14.08 -4.36 -16.41
CA CYS A 78 14.83 -3.36 -15.68
C CYS A 78 14.24 -3.24 -14.26
N GLY A 79 14.97 -2.64 -13.33
CA GLY A 79 14.42 -2.16 -12.07
C GLY A 79 15.48 -1.59 -11.14
N GLU A 80 16.13 -0.49 -11.53
CA GLU A 80 16.80 0.35 -10.53
C GLU A 80 15.74 0.96 -9.58
N PRO A 81 16.05 1.13 -8.29
CA PRO A 81 15.16 1.80 -7.35
C PRO A 81 14.96 3.27 -7.75
N LEU A 82 13.71 3.74 -7.68
CA LEU A 82 13.31 5.13 -7.93
C LEU A 82 14.16 6.11 -7.08
N GLN A 83 15.06 6.84 -7.73
CA GLN A 83 15.69 8.02 -7.14
C GLN A 83 14.81 9.26 -7.35
N ALA A 84 14.88 10.20 -6.41
CA ALA A 84 14.05 11.41 -6.29
C ALA A 84 14.12 12.44 -7.45
N GLN A 85 14.67 12.07 -8.60
CA GLN A 85 14.86 12.93 -9.77
C GLN A 85 14.27 12.32 -11.07
N HIS A 86 13.52 11.23 -10.99
CA HIS A 86 12.76 10.72 -12.13
C HIS A 86 11.46 11.51 -12.31
N VAL A 87 11.38 12.28 -13.40
CA VAL A 87 10.12 12.88 -13.87
C VAL A 87 9.32 11.79 -14.58
N MET A 88 8.24 11.34 -13.95
CA MET A 88 7.23 10.51 -14.58
C MET A 88 6.31 11.41 -15.40
N ILE A 89 6.32 11.27 -16.73
CA ILE A 89 5.36 11.94 -17.60
C ILE A 89 4.16 11.00 -17.75
N ASP A 90 3.09 11.32 -17.04
CA ASP A 90 1.79 10.66 -17.13
C ASP A 90 1.02 11.24 -18.32
N PHE A 91 0.71 10.41 -19.31
CA PHE A 91 -0.04 10.79 -20.52
C PHE A 91 -1.53 10.45 -20.42
N SER A 92 -2.02 10.11 -19.22
CA SER A 92 -3.44 9.86 -18.98
C SER A 92 -4.23 11.16 -19.14
N PRO A 93 -5.36 11.16 -19.88
CA PRO A 93 -6.17 12.37 -20.06
C PRO A 93 -6.62 12.93 -18.72
N ARG A 94 -6.30 14.20 -18.47
CA ARG A 94 -6.76 14.95 -17.29
C ARG A 94 -8.03 15.74 -17.62
N PRO A 95 -8.84 16.09 -16.61
CA PRO A 95 -10.06 16.90 -16.81
C PRO A 95 -9.82 18.27 -17.45
N GLU A 96 -8.56 18.72 -17.47
CA GLU A 96 -8.10 20.02 -17.97
C GLU A 96 -7.56 19.95 -19.41
N ASP A 97 -7.46 18.75 -20.00
CA ASP A 97 -6.91 18.56 -21.33
C ASP A 97 -7.92 18.95 -22.40
N THR A 98 -7.56 19.93 -23.23
CA THR A 98 -8.37 20.34 -24.38
C THR A 98 -8.19 19.35 -25.55
N ASP A 99 -9.17 19.29 -26.44
CA ASP A 99 -9.13 18.44 -27.65
C ASP A 99 -7.86 18.70 -28.49
N GLU A 100 -7.41 19.96 -28.55
CA GLU A 100 -6.18 20.39 -29.24
C GLU A 100 -4.91 19.85 -28.57
N LEU A 101 -4.89 19.71 -27.24
CA LEU A 101 -3.76 19.15 -26.50
C LEU A 101 -3.66 17.63 -26.68
N GLN A 102 -4.80 16.94 -26.74
CA GLN A 102 -4.85 15.51 -27.06
C GLN A 102 -4.36 15.21 -28.48
N GLU A 103 -4.76 16.03 -29.46
CA GLU A 103 -4.36 15.84 -30.86
C GLU A 103 -2.84 16.00 -31.03
N ARG A 104 -2.24 17.00 -30.37
CA ARG A 104 -0.78 17.21 -30.38
C ARG A 104 0.00 16.10 -29.66
N CYS A 105 -0.56 15.50 -28.62
CA CYS A 105 0.04 14.33 -27.97
C CYS A 105 -0.01 13.09 -28.88
N ALA A 106 -1.08 12.92 -29.65
CA ALA A 106 -1.20 11.86 -30.64
C ALA A 106 -0.23 12.05 -31.82
N GLU A 107 -0.01 13.29 -32.27
CA GLU A 107 1.02 13.60 -33.27
C GLU A 107 2.44 13.29 -32.76
N LEU A 108 2.75 13.64 -31.51
CA LEU A 108 4.03 13.33 -30.88
C LEU A 108 4.28 11.82 -30.80
N TRP A 109 3.22 11.04 -30.53
CA TRP A 109 3.27 9.58 -30.49
C TRP A 109 3.57 8.97 -31.86
N ASN A 110 3.05 9.57 -32.93
CA ASN A 110 3.28 9.12 -34.30
C ASN A 110 4.70 9.39 -34.83
N LEU A 111 5.47 10.24 -34.15
CA LEU A 111 6.87 10.54 -34.48
C LEU A 111 7.87 9.55 -33.87
N ILE A 112 7.43 8.63 -33.01
CA ILE A 112 8.30 7.62 -32.36
C ILE A 112 8.50 6.42 -33.31
N PRO A 113 9.71 6.18 -33.85
CA PRO A 113 9.92 5.15 -34.85
C PRO A 113 10.39 3.85 -34.22
N THR A 114 9.48 2.94 -33.85
CA THR A 114 9.83 1.52 -33.69
C THR A 114 8.64 0.63 -34.03
N THR A 115 8.88 -0.24 -35.00
CA THR A 115 7.94 -1.16 -35.68
C THR A 115 7.31 -2.22 -34.78
N HIS A 116 7.72 -2.38 -33.52
CA HIS A 116 7.26 -3.45 -32.63
C HIS A 116 6.05 -3.10 -31.76
N LEU A 117 5.78 -1.80 -31.52
CA LEU A 117 4.66 -1.34 -30.69
C LEU A 117 3.33 -1.26 -31.46
N LYS A 118 3.38 -1.11 -32.79
CA LYS A 118 2.18 -0.97 -33.63
C LYS A 118 1.39 -2.27 -33.77
N GLU A 119 2.04 -3.44 -33.73
CA GLU A 119 1.35 -4.73 -33.88
C GLU A 119 0.62 -5.16 -32.60
N VAL A 120 1.21 -4.91 -31.43
CA VAL A 120 0.62 -5.26 -30.12
C VAL A 120 -0.62 -4.42 -29.80
N TYR A 121 -0.68 -3.18 -30.29
CA TYR A 121 -1.81 -2.29 -30.03
C TYR A 121 -2.93 -2.43 -31.07
N ARG A 122 -2.60 -2.72 -32.34
CA ARG A 122 -3.62 -2.95 -33.38
C ARG A 122 -4.47 -4.18 -33.07
N SER A 123 -3.88 -5.24 -32.51
CA SER A 123 -4.64 -6.44 -32.11
C SER A 123 -5.57 -6.23 -30.90
N ARG A 124 -5.42 -5.14 -30.14
CA ARG A 124 -6.29 -4.82 -28.98
C ARG A 124 -7.44 -3.87 -29.33
N ILE A 125 -7.36 -3.15 -30.45
CA ILE A 125 -8.42 -2.24 -30.90
C ILE A 125 -9.52 -3.00 -31.65
N ASP A 126 -9.18 -4.08 -32.36
CA ASP A 126 -10.14 -4.87 -33.13
C ASP A 126 -11.07 -5.76 -32.27
N GLU A 127 -10.80 -5.91 -30.96
CA GLU A 127 -11.68 -6.65 -30.02
C GLU A 127 -12.77 -5.76 -29.36
N VAL A 128 -12.77 -4.43 -29.57
CA VAL A 128 -13.63 -3.48 -28.82
C VAL A 128 -14.64 -2.73 -29.73
N ILE A 129 -14.97 -3.27 -30.90
CA ILE A 129 -16.03 -2.70 -31.75
C ILE A 129 -17.22 -3.66 -31.80
N PRO A 130 -18.36 -3.36 -31.13
CA PRO A 130 -19.60 -4.05 -31.41
C PRO A 130 -20.13 -3.63 -32.78
N GLU A 131 -20.32 -4.60 -33.67
CA GLU A 131 -21.12 -4.45 -34.88
C GLU A 131 -22.56 -4.00 -34.55
N GLU A 132 -23.13 -3.21 -35.47
CA GLU A 132 -24.47 -2.62 -35.40
C GLU A 132 -25.57 -3.62 -35.00
N VAL A 133 -26.42 -3.24 -34.03
CA VAL A 133 -27.65 -3.99 -33.71
C VAL A 133 -28.87 -3.34 -34.40
N PRO A 134 -29.72 -4.10 -35.11
CA PRO A 134 -30.90 -3.57 -35.80
C PRO A 134 -32.06 -3.25 -34.85
N ASN A 135 -32.87 -2.27 -35.29
CA ASN A 135 -34.16 -1.82 -34.77
C ASN A 135 -35.12 -2.93 -34.30
N GLY A 136 -35.71 -2.74 -33.12
CA GLY A 136 -37.08 -3.20 -32.85
C GLY A 136 -37.39 -3.63 -31.41
N SER A 137 -38.42 -2.99 -30.83
CA SER A 137 -39.32 -3.46 -29.76
C SER A 137 -39.35 -2.62 -28.47
N THR A 138 -40.35 -1.75 -28.46
CA THR A 138 -41.04 -1.03 -27.38
C THR A 138 -41.10 -1.70 -26.00
N LYS A 139 -40.83 -0.92 -24.94
CA LYS A 139 -41.56 -0.95 -23.65
C LYS A 139 -41.62 0.46 -23.03
N SER A 140 -42.75 0.72 -22.38
CA SER A 140 -43.35 1.99 -21.98
C SER A 140 -42.50 2.92 -21.09
N LYS A 141 -42.48 4.22 -21.43
CA LYS A 141 -42.07 5.32 -20.54
C LYS A 141 -43.14 5.53 -19.47
N GLU A 142 -42.79 5.36 -18.19
CA GLU A 142 -43.50 6.03 -17.10
C GLU A 142 -42.95 7.44 -16.96
N GLU A 143 -43.86 8.42 -16.95
CA GLU A 143 -43.60 9.84 -16.89
C GLU A 143 -43.54 10.27 -15.41
N PHE A 144 -42.36 10.69 -14.93
CA PHE A 144 -42.17 11.12 -13.54
C PHE A 144 -42.42 12.62 -13.43
N VAL A 145 -43.43 13.01 -12.63
CA VAL A 145 -43.78 14.42 -12.39
C VAL A 145 -42.85 15.00 -11.33
N ILE A 146 -42.10 16.04 -11.68
CA ILE A 146 -41.22 16.79 -10.76
C ILE A 146 -42.07 17.86 -10.07
N ASN A 147 -42.03 17.90 -8.74
CA ASN A 147 -42.64 18.97 -7.93
C ASN A 147 -41.55 20.02 -7.64
N GLU A 148 -41.66 21.22 -8.21
CA GLU A 148 -40.61 22.25 -8.20
C GLU A 148 -40.40 22.98 -6.85
N ASN A 149 -40.92 22.48 -5.73
CA ASN A 149 -40.93 23.22 -4.45
C ASN A 149 -40.26 22.50 -3.26
N SER A 150 -39.24 21.66 -3.48
CA SER A 150 -38.39 21.16 -2.39
C SER A 150 -36.91 21.47 -2.64
N GLU A 151 -36.32 22.32 -1.80
CA GLU A 151 -34.87 22.59 -1.75
C GLU A 151 -34.08 21.43 -1.11
N GLU A 152 -34.33 20.20 -1.56
CA GLU A 152 -33.60 19.03 -1.08
C GLU A 152 -33.47 18.04 -2.24
N PHE A 153 -32.44 18.25 -3.08
CA PHE A 153 -32.03 17.28 -4.07
C PHE A 153 -31.03 16.32 -3.41
N PRO A 154 -31.41 15.08 -3.07
CA PRO A 154 -30.41 14.07 -2.77
C PRO A 154 -29.54 13.86 -4.02
N ALA A 155 -28.23 13.81 -3.84
CA ALA A 155 -27.30 13.52 -4.93
C ALA A 155 -27.74 12.24 -5.64
N ILE A 156 -27.83 12.28 -6.97
CA ILE A 156 -28.30 11.18 -7.84
C ILE A 156 -27.48 9.89 -7.63
N HIS A 157 -26.29 9.98 -7.04
CA HIS A 157 -25.44 8.85 -6.67
C HIS A 157 -25.83 8.12 -5.36
N ALA A 158 -26.69 8.71 -4.52
CA ALA A 158 -27.12 8.11 -3.25
C ALA A 158 -28.16 6.98 -3.42
N VAL A 159 -28.74 6.82 -4.62
CA VAL A 159 -29.78 5.83 -4.91
C VAL A 159 -29.29 4.74 -5.86
N LYS A 160 -27.98 4.47 -5.90
CA LYS A 160 -27.58 3.09 -6.20
C LYS A 160 -27.91 2.33 -4.93
N GLN A 161 -29.14 1.82 -4.84
CA GLN A 161 -29.49 0.82 -3.83
C GLN A 161 -28.38 -0.23 -3.88
N LEU A 162 -27.52 -0.21 -2.86
CA LEU A 162 -26.65 -1.32 -2.53
C LEU A 162 -27.60 -2.44 -2.12
N GLN A 163 -28.21 -3.08 -3.12
CA GLN A 163 -28.81 -4.38 -2.96
C GLN A 163 -27.69 -5.21 -2.35
N ALA A 164 -27.92 -5.71 -1.13
CA ALA A 164 -27.05 -6.66 -0.49
C ALA A 164 -26.87 -7.83 -1.47
N LYS A 165 -25.80 -7.77 -2.27
CA LYS A 165 -25.33 -8.89 -3.06
C LYS A 165 -25.04 -10.01 -2.07
N ASP A 166 -25.59 -11.19 -2.36
CA ASP A 166 -25.52 -12.44 -1.60
C ASP A 166 -24.48 -12.47 -0.46
N GLY A 167 -24.96 -12.78 0.75
CA GLY A 167 -24.22 -12.80 2.03
C GLY A 167 -23.07 -13.81 2.13
N THR A 168 -22.13 -13.75 1.21
CA THR A 168 -20.90 -14.55 1.18
C THR A 168 -19.66 -13.71 0.89
N GLN A 169 -19.79 -12.43 0.52
CA GLN A 169 -18.65 -11.62 0.09
C GLN A 169 -17.99 -10.89 1.28
N PHE A 170 -16.66 -11.00 1.41
CA PHE A 170 -15.88 -10.33 2.47
C PHE A 170 -15.34 -8.97 2.04
N ARG A 171 -14.21 -8.96 1.33
CA ARG A 171 -13.54 -7.79 0.78
C ARG A 171 -12.98 -8.15 -0.59
N CYS A 172 -12.98 -7.21 -1.52
CA CYS A 172 -12.53 -7.44 -2.90
C CYS A 172 -11.02 -7.75 -3.01
N ASP A 173 -10.23 -7.29 -2.04
CA ASP A 173 -8.80 -7.52 -1.95
C ASP A 173 -8.44 -8.89 -1.34
N TYR A 174 -9.44 -9.72 -1.03
CA TYR A 174 -9.27 -11.10 -0.59
C TYR A 174 -9.80 -12.08 -1.66
N ARG A 175 -9.11 -13.22 -1.80
CA ARG A 175 -9.52 -14.33 -2.67
C ARG A 175 -10.11 -15.46 -1.84
N LEU A 176 -11.29 -15.95 -2.23
CA LEU A 176 -11.91 -17.11 -1.58
C LEU A 176 -11.19 -18.40 -1.99
N PHE A 177 -10.82 -19.20 -1.00
CA PHE A 177 -10.26 -20.54 -1.15
C PHE A 177 -11.17 -21.54 -0.43
N SER A 178 -12.02 -22.24 -1.20
CA SER A 178 -12.98 -23.20 -0.65
C SER A 178 -12.31 -24.32 0.17
N GLU A 179 -11.14 -24.81 -0.26
CA GLU A 179 -10.37 -25.83 0.46
C GLU A 179 -9.82 -25.33 1.80
N ALA A 180 -9.49 -24.04 1.89
CA ALA A 180 -9.05 -23.40 3.13
C ALA A 180 -10.24 -22.94 4.00
N GLY A 181 -11.48 -23.14 3.55
CA GLY A 181 -12.69 -22.72 4.25
C GLY A 181 -12.81 -21.21 4.44
N GLY A 182 -12.13 -20.40 3.62
CA GLY A 182 -12.02 -18.97 3.90
C GLY A 182 -11.37 -18.13 2.82
N TRP A 183 -11.24 -16.85 3.13
CA TRP A 183 -10.70 -15.79 2.31
C TRP A 183 -9.24 -15.56 2.69
N LEU A 184 -8.34 -15.46 1.70
CA LEU A 184 -6.94 -15.16 1.94
C LEU A 184 -6.49 -13.95 1.11
N LYS A 185 -5.58 -13.17 1.68
CA LYS A 185 -4.94 -12.02 1.02
C LYS A 185 -3.43 -12.08 1.26
N PHE A 186 -2.67 -12.05 0.17
CA PHE A 186 -1.22 -11.94 0.22
C PHE A 186 -0.81 -10.45 0.28
N HIS A 187 -0.09 -10.08 1.34
CA HIS A 187 0.51 -8.77 1.50
C HIS A 187 1.98 -8.82 1.07
N ARG A 188 2.25 -8.30 -0.14
CA ARG A 188 3.60 -8.26 -0.72
C ARG A 188 4.55 -7.34 0.03
N MET A 189 4.05 -6.22 0.56
CA MET A 189 4.87 -5.25 1.28
C MET A 189 5.24 -5.82 2.66
N PRO A 190 6.53 -6.06 2.93
CA PRO A 190 6.94 -6.74 4.14
C PRO A 190 6.73 -5.87 5.38
N ALA A 191 6.44 -6.51 6.50
CA ALA A 191 6.30 -5.89 7.81
C ALA A 191 6.85 -6.85 8.87
N ASN A 192 7.22 -6.34 10.04
CA ASN A 192 7.51 -7.21 11.18
C ASN A 192 6.24 -7.99 11.58
N TRP A 193 6.40 -9.09 12.32
CA TRP A 193 5.29 -9.99 12.66
C TRP A 193 4.18 -9.28 13.45
N PHE A 194 4.53 -8.35 14.34
CA PHE A 194 3.55 -7.62 15.15
C PHE A 194 2.66 -6.72 14.29
N ASP A 195 3.25 -6.01 13.33
CA ASP A 195 2.54 -5.17 12.38
C ASP A 195 1.71 -6.00 11.38
N ALA A 196 2.25 -7.12 10.88
CA ALA A 196 1.52 -8.06 10.04
C ALA A 196 0.26 -8.61 10.76
N ARG A 197 0.43 -9.09 11.99
CA ARG A 197 -0.66 -9.58 12.85
C ARG A 197 -1.71 -8.51 13.10
N LEU A 198 -1.28 -7.29 13.42
CA LEU A 198 -2.19 -6.17 13.67
C LEU A 198 -2.94 -5.78 12.39
N ARG A 199 -2.27 -5.73 11.24
CA ARG A 199 -2.91 -5.36 9.97
C ARG A 199 -3.97 -6.36 9.55
N CYS A 200 -3.69 -7.66 9.60
CA CYS A 200 -4.71 -8.67 9.31
C CYS A 200 -5.91 -8.58 10.25
N HIS A 201 -5.67 -8.32 11.54
CA HIS A 201 -6.73 -8.10 12.52
C HIS A 201 -7.62 -6.90 12.17
N LEU A 202 -7.01 -5.77 11.82
CA LEU A 202 -7.71 -4.54 11.44
C LEU A 202 -8.42 -4.65 10.09
N GLU A 203 -7.98 -5.57 9.22
CA GLU A 203 -8.70 -5.90 7.99
C GLU A 203 -9.98 -6.70 8.24
N GLY A 204 -10.22 -7.16 9.48
CA GLY A 204 -11.36 -8.00 9.88
C GLY A 204 -11.07 -9.50 9.85
N GLY A 205 -9.81 -9.89 9.58
CA GLY A 205 -9.30 -11.25 9.56
C GLY A 205 -8.23 -11.48 10.63
N GLN A 206 -7.27 -12.35 10.34
CA GLN A 206 -6.16 -12.69 11.21
C GLN A 206 -4.96 -13.16 10.40
N LEU A 207 -3.76 -13.16 10.98
CA LEU A 207 -2.57 -13.66 10.27
C LEU A 207 -2.74 -15.17 10.00
N ALA A 208 -2.52 -15.62 8.77
CA ALA A 208 -2.86 -16.98 8.36
C ALA A 208 -1.99 -18.02 9.05
N SER A 209 -2.63 -18.92 9.79
CA SER A 209 -1.98 -20.07 10.42
C SER A 209 -2.08 -21.31 9.53
N PRO A 210 -0.99 -22.03 9.23
CA PRO A 210 -1.02 -23.25 8.40
C PRO A 210 -1.51 -24.47 9.19
N SER A 211 -2.71 -24.37 9.78
CA SER A 211 -3.25 -25.36 10.71
C SER A 211 -3.97 -26.53 10.04
N THR A 212 -4.33 -26.40 8.75
CA THR A 212 -5.01 -27.43 7.97
C THR A 212 -4.35 -27.60 6.60
N GLN A 213 -4.51 -28.77 5.98
CA GLN A 213 -3.96 -29.02 4.64
C GLN A 213 -4.48 -28.04 3.59
N GLY A 214 -5.76 -27.65 3.68
CA GLY A 214 -6.37 -26.67 2.78
C GLY A 214 -5.75 -25.28 2.92
N LEU A 215 -5.47 -24.84 4.15
CA LEU A 215 -4.76 -23.59 4.41
C LEU A 215 -3.31 -23.64 3.89
N ILE A 216 -2.58 -24.72 4.16
CA ILE A 216 -1.22 -24.92 3.64
C ILE A 216 -1.21 -24.83 2.12
N ASN A 217 -2.10 -25.54 1.43
CA ASN A 217 -2.17 -25.53 -0.04
C ASN A 217 -2.50 -24.13 -0.59
N ALA A 218 -3.48 -23.44 0.00
CA ALA A 218 -3.86 -22.08 -0.40
C ALA A 218 -2.71 -21.08 -0.19
N MET A 219 -2.02 -21.16 0.96
CA MET A 219 -0.86 -20.31 1.25
C MET A 219 0.28 -20.58 0.26
N LYS A 220 0.64 -21.84 0.01
CA LYS A 220 1.66 -22.21 -1.00
C LYS A 220 1.34 -21.66 -2.37
N LEU A 221 0.08 -21.74 -2.79
CA LEU A 221 -0.37 -21.22 -4.07
C LEU A 221 -0.23 -19.69 -4.13
N LEU A 222 -0.65 -18.96 -3.11
CA LEU A 222 -0.47 -17.50 -3.04
C LEU A 222 1.01 -17.09 -3.05
N ILE A 223 1.88 -17.84 -2.35
CA ILE A 223 3.33 -17.59 -2.34
C ILE A 223 3.92 -17.84 -3.73
N GLY A 224 3.54 -18.95 -4.39
CA GLY A 224 4.03 -19.31 -5.73
C GLY A 224 3.54 -18.37 -6.84
N GLU A 225 2.32 -17.83 -6.73
CA GLU A 225 1.78 -16.82 -7.67
C GLU A 225 2.46 -15.45 -7.52
N ALA A 226 3.04 -15.15 -6.36
CA ALA A 226 3.78 -13.92 -6.11
C ALA A 226 5.17 -13.99 -6.79
N THR A 227 5.19 -13.94 -8.12
CA THR A 227 6.40 -14.01 -8.95
C THR A 227 7.39 -12.88 -8.60
N GLY A 228 8.60 -13.29 -8.23
CA GLY A 228 9.71 -12.49 -7.71
C GLY A 228 10.46 -13.33 -6.69
N ASP A 229 11.80 -13.22 -6.60
CA ASP A 229 12.67 -14.01 -5.71
C ASP A 229 12.21 -13.96 -4.24
N MET A 230 11.24 -14.79 -3.87
CA MET A 230 10.70 -14.90 -2.52
C MET A 230 11.45 -15.99 -1.76
N SER A 231 12.77 -15.82 -1.61
CA SER A 231 13.58 -16.80 -0.88
C SER A 231 13.27 -16.82 0.62
N CYS A 232 12.81 -15.70 1.18
CA CYS A 232 12.62 -15.51 2.63
C CYS A 232 11.25 -15.97 3.18
N GLY A 233 10.35 -16.46 2.32
CA GLY A 233 9.02 -16.93 2.73
C GLY A 233 8.06 -15.83 3.21
N VAL A 234 7.01 -16.22 3.92
CA VAL A 234 5.97 -15.33 4.46
C VAL A 234 5.72 -15.60 5.93
N PHE A 235 5.41 -14.56 6.71
CA PHE A 235 4.97 -14.77 8.09
C PHE A 235 3.67 -15.57 8.15
N THR A 236 3.65 -16.51 9.09
CA THR A 236 2.46 -17.26 9.48
C THR A 236 1.91 -16.75 10.81
N GLY A 237 0.71 -17.19 11.16
CA GLY A 237 0.11 -16.96 12.48
C GLY A 237 0.76 -17.75 13.61
N VAL A 238 1.86 -18.50 13.40
CA VAL A 238 2.52 -19.27 14.46
C VAL A 238 3.62 -18.45 15.13
N HIS A 239 3.60 -18.41 16.47
CA HIS A 239 4.52 -17.61 17.27
C HIS A 239 4.71 -18.16 18.69
N ALA A 240 5.80 -17.76 19.34
CA ALA A 240 6.16 -18.00 20.74
C ALA A 240 6.37 -16.68 21.51
N THR A 241 5.71 -15.60 21.09
CA THR A 241 5.91 -14.24 21.65
C THR A 241 5.44 -14.07 23.10
N PHE A 242 4.65 -14.98 23.65
CA PHE A 242 4.22 -14.95 25.05
C PHE A 242 5.16 -15.73 25.99
N SER A 243 5.72 -16.83 25.50
CA SER A 243 6.64 -17.71 26.22
C SER A 243 7.58 -18.32 25.20
N ARG A 244 8.89 -18.02 25.33
CA ARG A 244 9.90 -18.47 24.36
C ARG A 244 9.91 -20.00 24.28
N GLY A 245 9.98 -20.53 23.05
CA GLY A 245 9.92 -21.96 22.77
C GLY A 245 8.51 -22.57 22.77
N ASP A 246 7.50 -21.89 23.33
CA ASP A 246 6.11 -22.38 23.35
C ASP A 246 5.33 -21.90 22.13
N PHE A 247 5.61 -22.48 20.96
CA PHE A 247 4.98 -22.09 19.70
C PHE A 247 3.51 -22.49 19.61
N HIS A 248 2.66 -21.49 19.36
CA HIS A 248 1.22 -21.63 19.14
C HIS A 248 0.80 -20.81 17.93
N THR A 249 -0.25 -21.24 17.25
CA THR A 249 -0.96 -20.37 16.32
C THR A 249 -1.64 -19.22 17.07
N ILE A 250 -1.96 -18.12 16.38
CA ILE A 250 -2.72 -17.00 16.97
C ILE A 250 -4.12 -17.42 17.49
N GLU A 251 -4.65 -18.55 17.01
CA GLU A 251 -5.87 -19.20 17.49
C GLU A 251 -5.66 -20.05 18.75
N GLY A 252 -4.43 -20.16 19.23
CA GLY A 252 -4.06 -20.91 20.43
C GLY A 252 -3.81 -22.40 20.20
N VAL A 253 -3.63 -22.85 18.96
CA VAL A 253 -3.34 -24.25 18.65
C VAL A 253 -1.83 -24.50 18.76
N PRO A 254 -1.35 -25.43 19.59
CA PRO A 254 0.09 -25.71 19.71
C PRO A 254 0.68 -26.22 18.38
N LEU A 255 1.93 -25.86 18.07
CA LEU A 255 2.64 -26.29 16.85
C LEU A 255 2.65 -27.81 16.65
N SER A 256 2.72 -28.57 17.75
CA SER A 256 2.68 -30.04 17.75
C SER A 256 1.35 -30.67 17.32
N LYS A 257 0.28 -29.88 17.15
CA LYS A 257 -1.08 -30.36 16.86
C LYS A 257 -1.48 -30.28 15.38
N PHE A 258 -0.67 -29.68 14.51
CA PHE A 258 -0.96 -29.57 13.07
C PHE A 258 0.25 -29.96 12.21
N PRO A 259 0.02 -30.41 10.96
CA PRO A 259 1.09 -30.88 10.10
C PRO A 259 2.03 -29.73 9.71
N HIS A 260 3.33 -29.95 9.88
CA HIS A 260 4.39 -29.05 9.44
C HIS A 260 5.65 -29.84 9.12
N THR A 261 6.48 -29.29 8.25
CA THR A 261 7.81 -29.83 7.91
C THR A 261 8.81 -28.69 8.01
N TRP A 262 9.85 -28.87 8.82
CA TRP A 262 10.92 -27.89 8.93
C TRP A 262 11.76 -27.84 7.66
N ALA A 263 12.21 -26.64 7.30
CA ALA A 263 13.19 -26.46 6.24
C ALA A 263 14.55 -27.08 6.66
N ALA A 264 15.43 -27.29 5.68
CA ALA A 264 16.74 -27.85 5.97
C ALA A 264 17.55 -26.90 6.86
N GLY A 265 17.94 -27.38 8.05
CA GLY A 265 18.65 -26.59 9.05
C GLY A 265 17.75 -26.05 10.17
N GLU A 266 16.43 -26.14 10.02
CA GLU A 266 15.46 -25.57 10.96
C GLU A 266 14.84 -26.63 11.91
N PRO A 267 14.33 -26.21 13.08
CA PRO A 267 14.47 -24.88 13.65
C PRO A 267 15.87 -24.67 14.25
N ASP A 268 16.50 -23.52 14.01
CA ASP A 268 17.86 -23.23 14.50
C ASP A 268 17.90 -22.25 15.71
N ASN A 269 16.79 -21.56 15.98
CA ASN A 269 16.65 -20.53 17.01
C ASN A 269 17.83 -19.55 17.01
N PHE A 270 18.14 -18.98 15.85
CA PHE A 270 19.31 -18.14 15.65
C PHE A 270 19.38 -17.00 16.69
N LYS A 271 20.51 -16.96 17.42
CA LYS A 271 20.78 -16.00 18.50
C LYS A 271 19.78 -16.00 19.68
N ASP A 272 18.94 -17.01 19.82
CA ASP A 272 17.84 -17.05 20.81
C ASP A 272 16.82 -15.91 20.61
N GLU A 273 16.59 -15.50 19.37
CA GLU A 273 15.70 -14.39 19.00
C GLU A 273 14.54 -14.79 18.07
N GLU A 274 14.40 -16.08 17.75
CA GLU A 274 13.46 -16.56 16.74
C GLU A 274 12.21 -17.13 17.40
N SER A 275 11.19 -16.28 17.47
CA SER A 275 9.93 -16.59 18.17
C SER A 275 8.71 -16.50 17.24
N CYS A 276 8.93 -16.48 15.93
CA CYS A 276 7.88 -16.43 14.92
C CYS A 276 8.19 -17.45 13.83
N ILE A 277 7.17 -17.96 13.13
CA ILE A 277 7.38 -18.95 12.06
C ILE A 277 7.04 -18.34 10.71
N ALA A 278 7.93 -18.53 9.73
CA ALA A 278 7.70 -18.24 8.33
C ALA A 278 7.44 -19.52 7.52
N MET A 279 6.62 -19.42 6.48
CA MET A 279 6.41 -20.48 5.48
C MET A 279 7.18 -20.12 4.21
N LEU A 280 8.03 -21.04 3.76
CA LEU A 280 8.82 -20.93 2.53
C LEU A 280 7.97 -21.33 1.30
N PRO A 281 8.42 -20.99 0.06
CA PRO A 281 7.67 -21.31 -1.16
C PRO A 281 7.38 -22.81 -1.39
N ASP A 282 8.25 -23.69 -0.90
CA ASP A 282 8.06 -25.14 -0.97
C ASP A 282 7.03 -25.66 0.05
N GLY A 283 6.59 -24.81 0.98
CA GLY A 283 5.65 -25.10 2.06
C GLY A 283 6.32 -25.56 3.36
N ASN A 284 7.64 -25.67 3.40
CA ASN A 284 8.38 -25.91 4.62
C ASN A 284 8.37 -24.66 5.51
N VAL A 285 8.63 -24.84 6.80
CA VAL A 285 8.61 -23.76 7.78
C VAL A 285 9.99 -23.55 8.42
N ALA A 286 10.24 -22.31 8.84
CA ALA A 286 11.44 -21.89 9.56
C ALA A 286 11.02 -21.02 10.74
N ASP A 287 11.67 -21.16 11.90
CA ASP A 287 11.61 -20.10 12.90
C ASP A 287 12.46 -18.92 12.45
N VAL A 288 11.98 -17.73 12.76
CA VAL A 288 12.56 -16.46 12.32
C VAL A 288 12.39 -15.42 13.40
N ASN A 289 13.25 -14.41 13.38
CA ASN A 289 13.12 -13.27 14.25
C ASN A 289 11.85 -12.46 13.91
N CYS A 290 10.95 -12.30 14.88
CA CYS A 290 9.67 -11.61 14.72
C CYS A 290 9.79 -10.15 14.27
N ARG A 291 10.97 -9.53 14.44
CA ARG A 291 11.23 -8.14 14.05
C ARG A 291 11.71 -7.98 12.61
N GLU A 292 12.13 -9.06 11.97
CA GLU A 292 12.53 -9.02 10.57
C GLU A 292 11.31 -8.77 9.68
N PRO A 293 11.43 -7.91 8.65
CA PRO A 293 10.32 -7.60 7.78
C PRO A 293 10.13 -8.73 6.76
N LEU A 294 8.98 -9.42 6.80
CA LEU A 294 8.59 -10.41 5.80
C LEU A 294 7.21 -10.08 5.21
N PRO A 295 6.95 -10.47 3.95
CA PRO A 295 5.59 -10.53 3.43
C PRO A 295 4.74 -11.47 4.28
N TYR A 296 3.42 -11.37 4.17
CA TYR A 296 2.52 -12.13 5.04
C TYR A 296 1.18 -12.40 4.38
N ILE A 297 0.44 -13.36 4.91
CA ILE A 297 -0.88 -13.72 4.40
C ILE A 297 -1.91 -13.51 5.50
N CYS A 298 -2.97 -12.78 5.20
CA CYS A 298 -4.12 -12.67 6.08
C CYS A 298 -5.16 -13.74 5.70
N TYR A 299 -5.90 -14.24 6.70
CA TYR A 299 -6.97 -15.21 6.57
C TYR A 299 -8.24 -14.71 7.26
N LYS A 300 -9.38 -14.99 6.64
CA LYS A 300 -10.71 -14.79 7.22
C LYS A 300 -11.57 -16.02 6.93
N GLU A 301 -12.02 -16.70 7.97
CA GLU A 301 -12.96 -17.82 7.83
C GLU A 301 -14.25 -17.38 7.11
N ASN A 302 -14.71 -18.20 6.18
CA ASN A 302 -15.96 -17.95 5.45
C ASN A 302 -17.15 -18.44 6.29
N THR A 303 -17.87 -17.51 6.91
CA THR A 303 -19.03 -17.83 7.75
C THR A 303 -20.34 -17.42 7.08
N LYS A 304 -21.40 -18.19 7.30
CA LYS A 304 -22.74 -17.92 6.71
C LYS A 304 -23.38 -16.61 7.20
N THR A 305 -22.81 -15.99 8.23
CA THR A 305 -23.29 -14.76 8.85
C THR A 305 -22.55 -13.51 8.35
N MET A 306 -21.67 -13.65 7.35
CA MET A 306 -20.96 -12.50 6.77
C MET A 306 -21.92 -11.64 5.96
N SER A 307 -22.32 -10.51 6.53
CA SER A 307 -23.15 -9.50 5.89
C SER A 307 -22.43 -8.16 5.95
N MET A 308 -22.35 -7.47 4.82
CA MET A 308 -21.79 -6.13 4.75
C MET A 308 -22.84 -5.11 5.22
N SER A 309 -22.40 -4.14 6.01
CA SER A 309 -23.18 -2.96 6.36
C SER A 309 -23.34 -2.02 5.16
N ASN A 310 -24.10 -0.94 5.32
CA ASN A 310 -24.22 0.14 4.33
C ASN A 310 -22.87 0.84 4.04
N CYS A 311 -21.82 0.51 4.79
CA CYS A 311 -20.46 0.98 4.59
C CYS A 311 -19.57 0.00 3.80
N GLY A 312 -20.16 -1.03 3.20
CA GLY A 312 -19.43 -2.04 2.42
C GLY A 312 -18.36 -2.76 3.23
N THR A 313 -18.59 -2.96 4.53
CA THR A 313 -17.69 -3.65 5.44
C THR A 313 -18.49 -4.49 6.44
N THR A 314 -17.90 -5.55 6.98
CA THR A 314 -18.47 -6.36 8.06
C THR A 314 -18.30 -5.71 9.45
N ASP A 315 -17.59 -4.58 9.52
CA ASP A 315 -17.46 -3.78 10.73
C ASP A 315 -18.64 -2.82 10.87
N TYR A 316 -19.55 -3.14 11.80
CA TYR A 316 -20.74 -2.35 12.09
C TYR A 316 -20.46 -1.09 12.93
N GLU A 317 -19.23 -0.86 13.40
CA GLU A 317 -18.84 0.39 14.04
C GLU A 317 -18.70 1.55 13.04
N TYR A 318 -18.54 1.23 11.74
CA TYR A 318 -18.66 2.23 10.69
C TYR A 318 -20.13 2.59 10.47
N VAL A 319 -20.42 3.89 10.62
CA VAL A 319 -21.76 4.43 10.45
C VAL A 319 -21.79 5.30 9.19
N PHE A 320 -22.71 4.99 8.28
CA PHE A 320 -22.96 5.78 7.08
C PHE A 320 -23.68 7.09 7.42
N ASP A 321 -23.19 8.19 6.87
CA ASP A 321 -23.86 9.49 6.96
C ASP A 321 -24.31 9.92 5.55
N SER A 322 -25.61 10.05 5.35
CA SER A 322 -26.18 10.37 4.03
C SER A 322 -25.91 11.81 3.57
N ARG A 323 -25.52 12.72 4.48
CA ARG A 323 -25.25 14.13 4.16
C ARG A 323 -23.86 14.29 3.52
N THR A 324 -22.92 13.44 3.94
CA THR A 324 -21.55 13.39 3.41
C THR A 324 -21.39 12.33 2.33
N GLY A 325 -22.22 11.28 2.33
CA GLY A 325 -22.04 10.11 1.46
C GLY A 325 -20.89 9.19 1.88
N SER A 326 -20.30 9.44 3.06
CA SER A 326 -19.16 8.71 3.61
C SER A 326 -19.55 7.93 4.86
N CYS A 327 -18.70 6.98 5.23
CA CYS A 327 -18.80 6.20 6.45
C CYS A 327 -17.71 6.57 7.43
N TYR A 328 -18.08 6.69 8.71
CA TYR A 328 -17.17 7.15 9.76
C TYR A 328 -17.12 6.19 10.93
N LYS A 329 -15.95 6.08 11.55
CA LYS A 329 -15.72 5.31 12.77
C LYS A 329 -14.85 6.11 13.74
N PHE A 330 -15.28 6.20 15.00
CA PHE A 330 -14.50 6.81 16.08
C PHE A 330 -13.76 5.75 16.88
N HIS A 331 -12.44 5.75 16.78
CA HIS A 331 -11.60 4.81 17.52
C HIS A 331 -11.31 5.32 18.93
N THR A 332 -11.92 4.64 19.91
CA THR A 332 -11.78 4.97 21.34
C THR A 332 -10.45 4.53 21.95
N VAL A 333 -9.75 3.58 21.32
CA VAL A 333 -8.41 3.14 21.72
C VAL A 333 -7.37 4.08 21.12
N PRO A 334 -6.61 4.83 21.93
CA PRO A 334 -5.72 5.85 21.42
C PRO A 334 -4.47 5.25 20.77
N ARG A 335 -4.01 5.88 19.69
CA ARG A 335 -2.83 5.49 18.91
C ARG A 335 -2.00 6.72 18.58
N THR A 336 -0.73 6.54 18.22
CA THR A 336 0.05 7.59 17.55
C THR A 336 -0.52 7.86 16.17
N TRP A 337 -0.25 9.03 15.59
CA TRP A 337 -0.87 9.43 14.30
C TRP A 337 -0.56 8.41 13.19
N SER A 338 0.69 7.95 13.09
CA SER A 338 1.10 6.93 12.11
C SER A 338 0.37 5.60 12.29
N ARG A 339 0.09 5.20 13.53
CA ARG A 339 -0.67 3.98 13.84
C ARG A 339 -2.17 4.16 13.64
N ALA A 340 -2.69 5.36 13.83
CA ALA A 340 -4.06 5.73 13.48
C ALA A 340 -4.27 5.68 11.95
N TYR A 341 -3.35 6.26 11.18
CA TYR A 341 -3.33 6.18 9.70
C TYR A 341 -3.31 4.74 9.20
N MET A 342 -2.39 3.91 9.72
CA MET A 342 -2.33 2.48 9.37
C MET A 342 -3.63 1.75 9.73
N THR A 343 -4.30 2.15 10.82
CA THR A 343 -5.58 1.57 11.22
C THR A 343 -6.66 1.85 10.20
N CYS A 344 -6.90 3.12 9.87
CA CYS A 344 -7.92 3.46 8.88
C CYS A 344 -7.61 2.86 7.50
N SER A 345 -6.35 2.83 7.08
CA SER A 345 -5.91 2.20 5.83
C SER A 345 -6.21 0.70 5.79
N ALA A 346 -5.95 -0.04 6.88
CA ALA A 346 -6.28 -1.46 6.97
C ALA A 346 -7.80 -1.71 6.92
N GLU A 347 -8.59 -0.81 7.51
CA GLU A 347 -10.06 -0.85 7.48
C GLU A 347 -10.66 -0.47 6.11
N GLY A 348 -9.84 -0.17 5.09
CA GLY A 348 -10.28 0.22 3.75
C GLY A 348 -10.69 1.69 3.64
N GLY A 349 -10.24 2.52 4.58
CA GLY A 349 -10.47 3.95 4.62
C GLY A 349 -9.18 4.73 4.81
N TYR A 350 -9.32 5.93 5.36
CA TYR A 350 -8.24 6.83 5.68
C TYR A 350 -8.61 7.66 6.92
N LEU A 351 -7.65 8.37 7.53
CA LEU A 351 -7.97 9.30 8.61
C LEU A 351 -8.88 10.40 8.06
N ALA A 352 -10.02 10.66 8.68
CA ALA A 352 -11.05 11.55 8.13
C ALA A 352 -10.49 12.89 7.68
N ILE A 353 -10.91 13.37 6.51
CA ILE A 353 -10.47 14.66 5.97
C ILE A 353 -11.68 15.58 5.98
N ILE A 354 -11.73 16.51 6.95
CA ILE A 354 -12.84 17.46 7.01
C ILE A 354 -12.78 18.35 5.76
N ASN A 355 -13.74 18.20 4.86
CA ASN A 355 -13.80 18.91 3.58
C ASN A 355 -14.99 19.89 3.49
N SER A 356 -15.82 19.96 4.52
CA SER A 356 -16.99 20.83 4.55
C SER A 356 -17.46 21.18 5.95
N ASP A 357 -18.26 22.25 6.06
CA ASP A 357 -18.97 22.58 7.30
C ASP A 357 -20.02 21.52 7.70
N THR A 358 -20.50 20.71 6.75
CA THR A 358 -21.38 19.57 7.03
C THR A 358 -20.62 18.47 7.75
N GLU A 359 -19.44 18.13 7.26
CA GLU A 359 -18.59 17.13 7.90
C GLU A 359 -18.08 17.60 9.27
N ALA A 360 -17.68 18.86 9.41
CA ALA A 360 -17.30 19.41 10.71
C ALA A 360 -18.43 19.32 11.75
N ARG A 361 -19.70 19.49 11.34
CA ARG A 361 -20.87 19.26 12.20
C ARG A 361 -21.01 17.78 12.58
N LEU A 362 -20.84 16.87 11.62
CA LEU A 362 -20.83 15.43 11.89
C LEU A 362 -19.75 15.03 12.90
N ILE A 363 -18.53 15.59 12.81
CA ILE A 363 -17.45 15.35 13.77
C ILE A 363 -17.87 15.74 15.21
N LYS A 364 -18.60 16.84 15.39
CA LYS A 364 -19.17 17.21 16.71
C LYS A 364 -20.18 16.19 17.20
N GLU A 365 -21.06 15.71 16.32
CA GLU A 365 -22.06 14.69 16.65
C GLU A 365 -21.39 13.37 17.05
N ILE A 366 -20.32 12.97 16.37
CA ILE A 366 -19.48 11.82 16.74
C ILE A 366 -18.90 12.03 18.14
N PHE A 367 -18.25 13.16 18.41
CA PHE A 367 -17.71 13.45 19.74
C PHE A 367 -18.78 13.50 20.84
N ALA A 368 -20.00 13.96 20.54
CA ALA A 368 -21.11 14.01 21.49
C ALA A 368 -21.58 12.60 21.91
N LYS A 369 -21.51 11.62 21.01
CA LYS A 369 -21.78 10.20 21.29
C LYS A 369 -20.69 9.54 22.16
N HIS A 370 -19.49 10.12 22.20
CA HIS A 370 -18.32 9.54 22.89
C HIS A 370 -17.69 10.50 23.92
N PRO A 371 -18.42 11.01 24.92
CA PRO A 371 -17.92 12.03 25.85
C PRO A 371 -16.60 11.62 26.54
N PRO A 372 -15.68 12.55 26.88
CA PRO A 372 -14.38 12.21 27.45
C PRO A 372 -14.44 11.31 28.70
N GLY A 373 -15.47 11.50 29.53
CA GLY A 373 -15.68 10.70 30.75
C GLY A 373 -16.04 9.24 30.50
N SER A 374 -16.53 8.88 29.31
CA SER A 374 -16.85 7.49 28.95
C SER A 374 -15.67 6.74 28.33
N ILE A 375 -14.57 7.42 28.02
CA ILE A 375 -13.39 6.83 27.39
C ILE A 375 -12.34 6.52 28.47
N LEU A 376 -11.95 5.24 28.57
CA LEU A 376 -10.98 4.76 29.54
C LEU A 376 -9.54 5.10 29.13
N GLY A 377 -8.67 5.35 30.11
CA GLY A 377 -7.24 5.62 29.90
C GLY A 377 -6.81 7.05 30.25
N ASN A 378 -5.51 7.26 30.42
CA ASN A 378 -4.92 8.56 30.73
C ASN A 378 -4.16 9.10 29.52
N PHE A 379 -4.84 9.88 28.69
CA PHE A 379 -4.31 10.49 27.46
C PHE A 379 -5.20 11.67 27.04
N LEU A 380 -4.82 12.37 25.97
CA LEU A 380 -5.55 13.54 25.48
C LEU A 380 -6.88 13.11 24.80
N LYS A 381 -8.00 13.36 25.49
CA LYS A 381 -9.36 13.01 25.02
C LYS A 381 -10.11 14.21 24.44
N THR A 382 -9.56 15.41 24.52
CA THR A 382 -10.20 16.64 24.00
C THR A 382 -10.02 16.81 22.50
N VAL A 383 -9.21 15.95 21.88
CA VAL A 383 -8.82 16.01 20.48
C VAL A 383 -8.82 14.61 19.88
N ALA A 384 -8.99 14.53 18.56
CA ALA A 384 -8.78 13.30 17.81
C ALA A 384 -7.90 13.56 16.59
N PHE A 385 -7.10 12.58 16.16
CA PHE A 385 -6.35 12.65 14.91
C PHE A 385 -7.28 12.54 13.70
N ILE A 386 -6.94 13.34 12.68
CA ILE A 386 -7.59 13.39 11.36
C ILE A 386 -6.53 13.55 10.25
N GLY A 387 -6.96 13.42 9.00
CA GLY A 387 -6.12 13.15 7.84
C GLY A 387 -5.45 14.37 7.22
N PHE A 388 -4.68 15.11 8.00
CA PHE A 388 -3.80 16.16 7.47
C PHE A 388 -2.46 16.18 8.22
N HIS A 389 -1.43 16.71 7.57
CA HIS A 389 -0.05 16.67 8.05
C HIS A 389 0.74 17.85 7.43
N ASP A 390 1.83 18.29 8.07
CA ASP A 390 2.67 19.42 7.61
C ASP A 390 3.98 18.94 6.95
N TRP A 391 4.23 17.63 6.93
CA TRP A 391 5.40 16.95 6.30
C TRP A 391 6.78 17.55 6.64
N ASN A 392 6.90 18.23 7.78
CA ASN A 392 8.08 19.02 8.18
C ASN A 392 8.39 20.20 7.23
N GLU A 393 7.43 20.60 6.39
CA GLU A 393 7.47 21.78 5.52
C GLU A 393 6.64 22.90 6.15
N HIS A 394 7.20 23.45 7.25
CA HIS A 394 6.57 24.44 8.12
C HIS A 394 5.61 25.41 7.40
N GLY A 395 4.31 25.23 7.63
CA GLY A 395 3.27 26.18 7.24
C GLY A 395 2.43 25.76 6.05
N GLU A 396 2.71 24.60 5.45
CA GLU A 396 1.92 24.03 4.37
C GLU A 396 1.21 22.76 4.81
N TRP A 397 0.06 22.95 5.46
CA TRP A 397 -0.82 21.84 5.83
C TRP A 397 -1.52 21.24 4.61
N LEU A 398 -1.20 19.98 4.34
CA LEU A 398 -1.85 19.19 3.29
C LEU A 398 -2.71 18.09 3.92
N THR A 399 -3.79 17.74 3.26
CA THR A 399 -4.51 16.50 3.53
C THR A 399 -3.61 15.32 3.16
N ILE A 400 -3.89 14.13 3.69
CA ILE A 400 -3.19 12.90 3.29
C ILE A 400 -3.36 12.52 1.80
N ASN A 401 -4.21 13.24 1.06
CA ASN A 401 -4.37 13.13 -0.39
C ASN A 401 -3.57 14.20 -1.16
N GLY A 402 -2.85 15.08 -0.46
CA GLY A 402 -1.96 16.10 -1.05
C GLY A 402 -2.61 17.44 -1.35
N GLU A 403 -3.84 17.70 -0.89
CA GLU A 403 -4.51 18.99 -1.12
C GLU A 403 -4.32 19.95 0.07
N THR A 404 -4.22 21.26 -0.17
CA THR A 404 -4.23 22.22 0.93
C THR A 404 -5.57 22.20 1.65
N LEU A 405 -5.59 22.50 2.95
CA LEU A 405 -6.84 22.54 3.75
C LEU A 405 -7.88 23.52 3.18
N ASN A 406 -7.43 24.64 2.59
CA ASN A 406 -8.31 25.58 1.92
C ASN A 406 -8.99 24.97 0.69
N LYS A 407 -8.22 24.24 -0.13
CA LYS A 407 -8.76 23.56 -1.31
C LYS A 407 -9.66 22.39 -0.93
N ALA A 408 -9.30 21.67 0.13
CA ALA A 408 -10.12 20.61 0.69
C ALA A 408 -11.47 21.13 1.22
N GLY A 409 -11.59 22.42 1.57
CA GLY A 409 -12.86 23.06 1.94
C GLY A 409 -13.04 23.30 3.44
N TYR A 410 -12.04 23.03 4.27
CA TYR A 410 -12.08 23.30 5.70
C TYR A 410 -10.69 23.62 6.28
N ALA A 411 -10.49 24.86 6.72
CA ALA A 411 -9.22 25.34 7.30
C ALA A 411 -9.45 26.18 8.58
N LYS A 412 -10.39 25.77 9.45
CA LYS A 412 -10.77 26.53 10.65
C LYS A 412 -10.01 26.04 11.87
N PHE A 413 -8.88 26.68 12.21
CA PHE A 413 -8.06 26.34 13.38
C PHE A 413 -8.56 27.01 14.68
N SER A 414 -8.22 26.41 15.83
CA SER A 414 -8.59 26.93 17.16
C SER A 414 -7.64 28.00 17.73
N GLY A 415 -6.46 28.17 17.14
CA GLY A 415 -5.40 29.10 17.53
C GLY A 415 -4.44 29.32 16.36
N PRO A 416 -3.26 29.95 16.59
CA PRO A 416 -2.25 30.04 15.55
C PRO A 416 -1.78 28.62 15.18
N ASP A 417 -1.90 28.29 13.90
CA ASP A 417 -1.32 27.10 13.27
C ASP A 417 0.20 27.17 13.39
N ASN A 418 0.85 26.11 13.88
CA ASN A 418 2.30 26.05 14.12
C ASN A 418 2.80 26.91 15.27
N ALA A 419 2.11 26.88 16.42
CA ALA A 419 2.57 27.56 17.63
C ALA A 419 3.92 27.01 18.14
N THR A 420 4.29 25.77 17.76
CA THR A 420 5.55 25.12 18.13
C THR A 420 6.22 24.41 16.93
N THR A 421 7.52 24.12 17.03
CA THR A 421 8.31 23.53 15.93
C THR A 421 8.21 22.00 15.82
N GLY A 422 7.19 21.35 16.39
CA GLY A 422 7.14 19.88 16.47
C GLY A 422 5.75 19.23 16.33
N GLU A 423 4.72 20.03 16.12
CA GLU A 423 3.34 19.58 15.99
C GLU A 423 2.98 19.46 14.50
N PHE A 424 3.36 18.35 13.86
CA PHE A 424 3.19 18.17 12.41
C PHE A 424 1.97 17.34 12.01
N CYS A 425 1.23 16.80 12.98
CA CYS A 425 0.15 15.88 12.74
C CYS A 425 -1.20 16.53 12.99
N GLY A 426 -2.12 16.33 12.06
CA GLY A 426 -3.42 16.95 12.11
C GLY A 426 -4.36 16.34 13.15
N GLY A 427 -5.02 17.21 13.89
CA GLY A 427 -6.11 16.83 14.77
C GLY A 427 -7.28 17.81 14.77
N VAL A 428 -8.32 17.42 15.47
CA VAL A 428 -9.57 18.15 15.59
C VAL A 428 -10.06 18.13 17.02
N TYR A 429 -10.36 19.31 17.55
CA TYR A 429 -11.00 19.46 18.84
C TYR A 429 -12.45 19.01 18.79
N ARG A 430 -13.04 18.77 19.97
CA ARG A 430 -14.49 18.51 20.08
C ARG A 430 -15.36 19.66 19.57
N SER A 431 -14.79 20.86 19.41
CA SER A 431 -15.41 22.04 18.80
C SER A 431 -15.38 22.04 17.26
N SER A 432 -14.87 20.98 16.63
CA SER A 432 -14.54 20.83 15.20
C SER A 432 -13.49 21.78 14.66
N LEU A 433 -12.81 22.54 15.51
CA LEU A 433 -11.68 23.37 15.08
C LEU A 433 -10.44 22.49 14.94
N LEU A 434 -9.67 22.75 13.89
CA LEU A 434 -8.42 22.06 13.59
C LEU A 434 -7.35 22.45 14.61
N ASP A 435 -6.42 21.51 14.80
CA ASP A 435 -5.29 21.59 15.73
C ASP A 435 -4.08 20.90 15.13
N ASP A 436 -2.90 21.41 15.43
CA ASP A 436 -1.62 20.77 15.20
C ASP A 436 -1.19 20.01 16.45
N ILE A 437 -0.80 18.74 16.29
CA ILE A 437 -0.52 17.85 17.43
C ILE A 437 0.79 17.10 17.18
N TRP A 438 1.50 16.81 18.27
CA TRP A 438 2.63 15.90 18.27
C TRP A 438 2.22 14.51 17.75
N CYS A 439 2.84 14.07 16.66
CA CYS A 439 2.55 12.78 16.02
C CYS A 439 2.67 11.57 16.96
N GLU A 440 3.55 11.67 17.96
CA GLU A 440 3.82 10.63 18.95
C GLU A 440 2.84 10.63 20.13
N ASN A 441 1.97 11.65 20.23
CA ASN A 441 0.89 11.62 21.21
C ASN A 441 -0.07 10.48 20.90
N LYS A 442 -0.57 9.84 21.95
CA LYS A 442 -1.65 8.85 21.82
C LYS A 442 -2.98 9.57 21.91
N CYS A 443 -3.67 9.70 20.79
CA CYS A 443 -4.99 10.33 20.71
C CYS A 443 -6.02 9.34 20.17
N ASN A 444 -7.30 9.61 20.46
CA ASN A 444 -8.37 9.04 19.66
C ASN A 444 -8.24 9.49 18.21
N PHE A 445 -8.94 8.83 17.29
CA PHE A 445 -8.87 9.19 15.88
C PHE A 445 -10.17 8.81 15.17
N ILE A 446 -10.42 9.46 14.04
CA ILE A 446 -11.62 9.25 13.23
C ILE A 446 -11.18 8.72 11.87
N CYS A 447 -11.73 7.58 11.48
CA CYS A 447 -11.57 7.05 10.14
C CYS A 447 -12.77 7.43 9.29
N GLU A 448 -12.51 7.69 8.02
CA GLU A 448 -13.49 7.90 6.96
C GLU A 448 -13.27 6.88 5.85
N LYS A 449 -14.35 6.37 5.24
CA LYS A 449 -14.28 5.56 4.02
C LYS A 449 -15.50 5.74 3.15
N SER A 450 -15.32 5.60 1.84
CA SER A 450 -16.45 5.41 0.91
C SER A 450 -17.14 4.07 1.17
N PRO A 451 -18.48 3.98 1.06
CA PRO A 451 -19.20 2.71 1.07
C PRO A 451 -18.66 1.69 0.07
N ASP A 452 -18.12 2.14 -1.06
CA ASP A 452 -17.69 1.27 -2.15
C ASP A 452 -16.20 0.84 -2.06
N SER A 453 -15.43 1.40 -1.12
CA SER A 453 -13.96 1.23 -1.02
C SER A 453 -13.46 -0.22 -0.89
N LEU A 454 -14.30 -1.15 -0.44
CA LEU A 454 -13.97 -2.58 -0.30
C LEU A 454 -14.84 -3.48 -1.18
N LEU A 455 -15.70 -2.90 -2.01
CA LEU A 455 -16.56 -3.63 -2.93
C LEU A 455 -15.79 -3.99 -4.20
N CYS A 456 -16.14 -5.11 -4.80
CA CYS A 456 -15.68 -5.40 -6.16
C CYS A 456 -16.47 -4.48 -7.10
N GLU A 457 -15.82 -3.49 -7.71
CA GLU A 457 -16.39 -2.87 -8.91
C GLU A 457 -16.66 -4.00 -9.92
N ASN A 458 -17.88 -4.04 -10.48
CA ASN A 458 -18.14 -4.91 -11.62
C ASN A 458 -17.24 -4.38 -12.74
N LYS A 459 -16.06 -4.98 -12.93
CA LYS A 459 -15.27 -4.77 -14.14
C LYS A 459 -16.15 -5.23 -15.30
N VAL A 460 -16.75 -4.26 -15.99
CA VAL A 460 -17.46 -4.45 -17.26
C VAL A 460 -16.42 -4.64 -18.34
#